data_AF-A0A835RBA8-F1
#
_entry.id   AF-A0A835RBA8-F1
#
_cell.length_a   1.000
_cell.length_b   1.000
_cell.length_c   1.000
_cell.angle_alpha   90.00
_cell.angle_beta   90.00
_cell.angle_gamma   90.00
#
_symmetry.space_group_name_H-M   'P 1'
#
loop_
_entity.id
_entity.type
_entity.pdbx_description
1 polymer ?
#
loop_
_entity_poly.entity_id
_entity_poly.type
_entity_poly.pdbx_seq_one_letter_code
_entity_poly.pdbx_strand_id
1 'polypeptide(L)'
;MALLPPPISRIFLLLFILLFSSVSGWKKDEFRNCNQTPFCKLARSRAPHSLPHVIVSDLSISEGHLTARLLTPHAPTDAANPSEYPTRSLLLRLSVYQGGILRLKIDEDYSSPSASSKKRFEVPDVTLPNLDDRRLWLSRVSSADDGSFSSVYLSDGFEAILRHDPFEVQVRRKGSNQLVISLNSHGLFDFEQLREKKEGEEWEERFRGHTDTRPYGPQSISFDVSFHHAEFVYGIPEHGSTSLALRPTRGPGVEHSEPYRLYNLDVFEYLHDSPFGLYGSVPFILSHGLKSSSGFFWLNAAEMQIDVLAPGWDDPASADHDKIDTFWMSEAGIVDAFFFVGPDPKDVLYQYASMTGTLAMPQEFAIAYHQCRWNYRDEEDVASVDTGFDEHDIPYDVLWLDIEHTDGKRYFTWDRVLFPNPEQMQKKLAMKGRHMVTIVDPHIKRDDLYYVHKEASEKGYYVKDATGKDFDGWCWSGSSSYPDFLNPKIREWWSEKFSLNNYVGSTPTLYVWNDMNEPSVFNGPELMVY
;
A
#
# COMPACT_ATOMS: atom_id res chain seq x y z
N MET A 1 9.14 -25.49 66.26
CA MET A 1 7.71 -25.70 65.94
C MET A 1 7.17 -24.35 65.48
N ALA A 2 7.29 -24.05 64.18
CA ALA A 2 6.85 -22.79 63.58
C ALA A 2 5.69 -23.13 62.63
N LEU A 3 4.53 -22.54 62.90
CA LEU A 3 3.27 -22.75 62.18
C LEU A 3 3.32 -22.02 60.83
N LEU A 4 3.18 -22.78 59.74
CA LEU A 4 2.93 -22.26 58.39
C LEU A 4 1.51 -21.65 58.31
N PRO A 5 1.30 -20.54 57.58
CA PRO A 5 -0.02 -19.95 57.41
C PRO A 5 -0.90 -20.77 56.44
N PRO A 6 -2.24 -20.63 56.49
CA PRO A 6 -3.18 -21.54 55.84
C PRO A 6 -3.22 -21.38 54.30
N PRO A 7 -3.68 -22.41 53.56
CA PRO A 7 -3.59 -22.47 52.09
C PRO A 7 -4.45 -21.45 51.34
N ILE A 8 -5.36 -20.75 52.03
CA ILE A 8 -6.33 -19.81 51.43
C ILE A 8 -5.65 -18.53 50.94
N SER A 9 -4.55 -18.10 51.58
CA SER A 9 -3.82 -16.88 51.20
C SER A 9 -3.06 -17.03 49.86
N ARG A 10 -2.63 -18.25 49.51
CA ARG A 10 -1.95 -18.52 48.23
C ARG A 10 -2.91 -18.61 47.05
N ILE A 11 -4.13 -19.10 47.26
CA ILE A 11 -5.16 -19.20 46.22
C ILE A 11 -5.70 -17.80 45.86
N PHE A 12 -5.88 -16.92 46.84
CA PHE A 12 -6.26 -15.52 46.58
C PHE A 12 -5.16 -14.75 45.85
N LEU A 13 -3.88 -14.97 46.17
CA LEU A 13 -2.78 -14.30 45.47
C LEU A 13 -2.62 -14.80 44.02
N LEU A 14 -2.84 -16.09 43.76
CA LEU A 14 -2.87 -16.66 42.41
C LEU A 14 -4.07 -16.19 41.59
N LEU A 15 -5.27 -16.11 42.19
CA LEU A 15 -6.46 -15.55 41.54
C LEU A 15 -6.31 -14.04 41.28
N PHE A 16 -5.65 -13.30 42.18
CA PHE A 16 -5.36 -11.87 41.97
C PHE A 16 -4.34 -11.67 40.84
N ILE A 17 -3.32 -12.52 40.73
CA ILE A 17 -2.35 -12.45 39.60
C ILE A 17 -3.01 -12.84 38.27
N LEU A 18 -3.92 -13.82 38.27
CA LEU A 18 -4.68 -14.23 37.08
C LEU A 18 -5.76 -13.22 36.64
N LEU A 19 -6.22 -12.35 37.55
CA LEU A 19 -7.19 -11.29 37.25
C LEU A 19 -6.55 -10.02 36.64
N PHE A 20 -5.22 -9.91 36.63
CA PHE A 20 -4.50 -8.71 36.15
C PHE A 20 -3.63 -8.91 34.91
N SER A 21 -3.59 -10.10 34.32
CA SER A 21 -2.94 -10.33 33.03
C SER A 21 -3.98 -10.67 31.96
N SER A 22 -4.82 -9.69 31.61
CA SER A 22 -5.33 -9.63 30.25
C SER A 22 -4.12 -9.34 29.35
N VAL A 23 -3.46 -10.40 28.88
CA VAL A 23 -2.49 -10.28 27.80
C VAL A 23 -3.33 -10.03 26.55
N SER A 24 -3.43 -8.76 26.14
CA SER A 24 -3.93 -8.44 24.81
C SER A 24 -2.88 -8.90 23.82
N GLY A 25 -3.24 -9.84 22.94
CA GLY A 25 -2.38 -10.35 21.87
C GLY A 25 -1.93 -9.26 20.91
N TRP A 26 -2.88 -8.44 20.47
CA TRP A 26 -2.65 -7.23 19.70
C TRP A 26 -1.95 -6.15 20.55
N LYS A 27 -0.75 -5.75 20.13
CA LYS A 27 0.03 -4.69 20.78
C LYS A 27 -0.17 -3.35 20.06
N LYS A 28 -1.31 -2.71 20.31
CA LYS A 28 -1.69 -1.43 19.71
C LYS A 28 -0.59 -0.35 19.78
N ASP A 29 0.19 -0.31 20.86
CA ASP A 29 1.23 0.71 21.08
C ASP A 29 2.47 0.53 20.18
N GLU A 30 2.58 -0.57 19.44
CA GLU A 30 3.66 -0.78 18.48
C GLU A 30 3.41 -0.04 17.15
N PHE A 31 2.19 0.44 16.93
CA PHE A 31 1.76 1.02 15.66
C PHE A 31 1.16 2.42 15.81
N ARG A 32 1.41 3.28 14.84
CA ARG A 32 0.90 4.65 14.79
C ARG A 32 -0.59 4.67 14.44
N ASN A 33 -1.33 5.55 15.12
CA ASN A 33 -2.64 6.01 14.66
C ASN A 33 -2.50 7.33 13.87
N CYS A 34 -3.60 7.80 13.27
CA CYS A 34 -3.56 9.04 12.47
C CYS A 34 -3.04 10.26 13.27
N ASN A 35 -3.32 10.37 14.57
CA ASN A 35 -2.84 11.46 15.40
C ASN A 35 -1.33 11.39 15.71
N GLN A 36 -0.72 10.22 15.55
CA GLN A 36 0.72 10.00 15.68
C GLN A 36 1.46 10.07 14.33
N THR A 37 0.71 10.07 13.21
CA THR A 37 1.24 10.24 11.85
C THR A 37 1.04 11.69 11.38
N PRO A 38 2.09 12.53 11.31
CA PRO A 38 1.92 13.97 11.16
C PRO A 38 1.20 14.43 9.90
N PHE A 39 1.44 13.78 8.75
CA PHE A 39 0.70 14.13 7.53
C PHE A 39 -0.80 13.83 7.66
N CYS A 40 -1.16 12.70 8.27
CA CYS A 40 -2.56 12.36 8.50
C CYS A 40 -3.20 13.34 9.48
N LYS A 41 -2.56 13.57 10.63
CA LYS A 41 -3.05 14.52 11.64
C LYS A 41 -3.31 15.91 11.04
N LEU A 42 -2.36 16.42 10.25
CA LEU A 42 -2.47 17.72 9.60
C LEU A 42 -3.64 17.74 8.60
N ALA A 43 -3.67 16.80 7.67
CA ALA A 43 -4.70 16.72 6.64
C ALA A 43 -6.10 16.55 7.23
N ARG A 44 -6.26 15.68 8.23
CA ARG A 44 -7.54 15.37 8.87
C ARG A 44 -8.08 16.51 9.74
N SER A 45 -7.23 17.43 10.19
CA SER A 45 -7.64 18.63 10.95
C SER A 45 -8.34 19.69 10.09
N ARG A 46 -8.26 19.58 8.76
CA ARG A 46 -8.82 20.54 7.81
C ARG A 46 -10.33 20.37 7.69
N ALA A 47 -11.01 21.50 7.50
CA ALA A 47 -12.43 21.54 7.18
C ALA A 47 -12.61 21.63 5.65
N PRO A 48 -13.76 21.18 5.10
CA PRO A 48 -14.08 21.40 3.70
C PRO A 48 -13.89 22.87 3.30
N HIS A 49 -13.27 23.09 2.14
CA HIS A 49 -12.98 24.41 1.59
C HIS A 49 -12.16 25.35 2.49
N SER A 50 -11.46 24.83 3.51
CA SER A 50 -10.62 25.66 4.38
C SER A 50 -9.27 26.01 3.75
N LEU A 51 -8.85 25.29 2.71
CA LEU A 51 -7.60 25.54 1.99
C LEU A 51 -7.78 26.64 0.94
N PRO A 52 -6.71 27.39 0.60
CA PRO A 52 -6.74 28.34 -0.51
C PRO A 52 -7.14 27.64 -1.82
N HIS A 53 -8.02 28.29 -2.60
CA HIS A 53 -8.46 27.73 -3.88
C HIS A 53 -7.28 27.57 -4.84
N VAL A 54 -7.19 26.40 -5.46
CA VAL A 54 -6.24 26.14 -6.55
C VAL A 54 -6.90 26.51 -7.87
N ILE A 55 -6.19 27.25 -8.70
CA ILE A 55 -6.66 27.74 -10.00
C ILE A 55 -5.90 27.02 -11.12
N VAL A 56 -6.64 26.60 -12.16
CA VAL A 56 -6.07 26.03 -13.39
C VAL A 56 -5.69 27.15 -14.35
N SER A 57 -4.43 27.16 -14.81
CA SER A 57 -3.94 28.08 -15.84
C SER A 57 -3.21 27.34 -16.97
N ASP A 58 -2.91 28.06 -18.05
CA ASP A 58 -2.04 27.58 -19.15
C ASP A 58 -2.47 26.25 -19.77
N LEU A 59 -3.80 26.06 -19.86
CA LEU A 59 -4.41 24.85 -20.41
C LEU A 59 -4.11 24.71 -21.90
N SER A 60 -3.58 23.55 -22.28
CA SER A 60 -3.21 23.23 -23.65
C SER A 60 -3.25 21.72 -23.89
N ILE A 61 -3.26 21.31 -25.15
CA ILE A 61 -3.04 19.91 -25.53
C ILE A 61 -1.60 19.75 -25.98
N SER A 62 -0.89 18.80 -25.37
CA SER A 62 0.50 18.48 -25.68
C SER A 62 0.68 16.97 -25.73
N GLU A 63 1.25 16.45 -26.82
CA GLU A 63 1.48 15.01 -27.05
C GLU A 63 0.21 14.13 -26.85
N GLY A 64 -0.96 14.68 -27.17
CA GLY A 64 -2.25 13.99 -27.01
C GLY A 64 -2.74 13.89 -25.56
N HIS A 65 -2.14 14.66 -24.64
CA HIS A 65 -2.62 14.86 -23.27
C HIS A 65 -3.20 16.27 -23.11
N LEU A 66 -4.13 16.44 -22.18
CA LEU A 66 -4.51 17.76 -21.71
C LEU A 66 -3.55 18.16 -20.58
N THR A 67 -2.83 19.25 -20.75
CA THR A 67 -1.84 19.75 -19.78
C THR A 67 -2.24 21.12 -19.27
N ALA A 68 -2.02 21.39 -17.99
CA ALA A 68 -2.28 22.68 -17.37
C ALA A 68 -1.31 22.93 -16.20
N ARG A 69 -1.29 24.17 -15.71
CA ARG A 69 -0.63 24.53 -14.46
C ARG A 69 -1.66 24.71 -13.36
N LEU A 70 -1.31 24.32 -12.14
CA LEU A 70 -2.11 24.59 -10.95
C LEU A 70 -1.42 25.66 -10.11
N LEU A 71 -2.15 26.72 -9.79
CA LEU A 71 -1.65 27.88 -9.07
C LEU A 71 -2.46 28.08 -7.78
N THR A 72 -1.79 28.30 -6.67
CA THR A 72 -2.43 28.73 -5.43
C THR A 72 -2.23 30.24 -5.28
N PRO A 73 -3.29 31.06 -5.40
CA PRO A 73 -3.20 32.50 -5.16
C PRO A 73 -2.63 32.74 -3.76
N HIS A 74 -1.67 33.66 -3.63
CA HIS A 74 -1.02 33.92 -2.34
C HIS A 74 -2.05 34.22 -1.26
N ALA A 75 -1.90 33.59 -0.09
CA ALA A 75 -2.56 34.05 1.12
C ALA A 75 -2.16 35.53 1.35
N PRO A 76 -3.08 36.40 1.80
CA PRO A 76 -2.72 37.77 2.13
C PRO A 76 -1.61 37.74 3.18
N THR A 77 -0.47 38.29 2.83
CA THR A 77 0.66 38.46 3.72
C THR A 77 0.23 39.37 4.88
N ASP A 78 0.29 38.87 6.11
CA ASP A 78 0.43 39.76 7.25
C ASP A 78 1.70 40.57 7.00
N ALA A 79 1.55 41.86 6.74
CA ALA A 79 2.62 42.80 6.40
C ALA A 79 3.72 42.97 7.49
N ALA A 80 3.69 42.14 8.53
CA ALA A 80 4.66 42.10 9.62
C ALA A 80 5.76 41.04 9.44
N ASN A 81 5.62 40.04 8.55
CA ASN A 81 6.64 39.00 8.32
C ASN A 81 6.73 38.58 6.84
N PRO A 82 7.64 39.17 6.04
CA PRO A 82 7.88 38.76 4.66
C PRO A 82 8.78 37.52 4.66
N SER A 83 8.22 36.35 4.94
CA SER A 83 9.00 35.10 5.03
C SER A 83 8.32 33.89 4.38
N GLU A 84 7.71 34.04 3.21
CA GLU A 84 7.04 32.91 2.56
C GLU A 84 7.62 32.61 1.18
N TYR A 85 8.03 31.36 1.00
CA TYR A 85 8.44 30.82 -0.28
C TYR A 85 7.33 31.05 -1.30
N PRO A 86 7.62 31.52 -2.53
CA PRO A 86 6.60 31.57 -3.56
C PRO A 86 6.13 30.14 -3.85
N THR A 87 4.85 29.85 -3.59
CA THR A 87 4.23 28.59 -3.98
C THR A 87 4.42 28.40 -5.48
N ARG A 88 5.16 27.36 -5.88
CA ARG A 88 5.44 27.09 -7.29
C ARG A 88 4.18 26.51 -7.93
N SER A 89 4.04 26.69 -9.24
CA SER A 89 2.97 26.00 -9.97
C SER A 89 3.21 24.50 -9.97
N LEU A 90 2.13 23.71 -9.86
CA LEU A 90 2.18 22.28 -10.16
C LEU A 90 1.85 22.05 -11.64
N LEU A 91 2.31 20.93 -12.19
CA LEU A 91 2.04 20.51 -13.55
C LEU A 91 0.96 19.42 -13.53
N LEU A 92 -0.18 19.71 -14.13
CA LEU A 92 -1.28 18.76 -14.31
C LEU A 92 -1.25 18.16 -15.71
N ARG A 93 -1.47 16.85 -15.79
CA ARG A 93 -1.66 16.10 -17.04
C ARG A 93 -2.86 15.17 -16.93
N LEU A 94 -3.84 15.34 -17.80
CA LEU A 94 -4.97 14.43 -18.00
C LEU A 94 -4.77 13.61 -19.27
N SER A 95 -4.92 12.29 -19.14
CA SER A 95 -4.78 11.32 -20.23
C SER A 95 -6.03 10.46 -20.28
N VAL A 96 -6.47 10.12 -21.50
CA VAL A 96 -7.65 9.28 -21.72
C VAL A 96 -7.20 7.97 -22.33
N TYR A 97 -7.73 6.85 -21.84
CA TYR A 97 -7.47 5.52 -22.36
C TYR A 97 -8.76 4.85 -22.84
N GLN A 98 -8.61 3.86 -23.73
CA GLN A 98 -9.71 3.04 -24.20
C GLN A 98 -10.51 2.44 -23.02
N GLY A 99 -11.81 2.24 -23.23
CA GLY A 99 -12.70 1.71 -22.20
C GLY A 99 -13.20 2.74 -21.19
N GLY A 100 -13.00 4.05 -21.42
CA GLY A 100 -13.54 5.11 -20.56
C GLY A 100 -12.72 5.34 -19.30
N ILE A 101 -11.40 5.25 -19.41
CA ILE A 101 -10.48 5.39 -18.28
C ILE A 101 -9.80 6.75 -18.38
N LEU A 102 -9.87 7.54 -17.30
CA LEU A 102 -9.18 8.82 -17.19
C LEU A 102 -7.98 8.64 -16.24
N ARG A 103 -6.82 9.16 -16.61
CA ARG A 103 -5.64 9.22 -15.74
C ARG A 103 -5.26 10.68 -15.47
N LEU A 104 -5.16 11.06 -14.21
CA LEU A 104 -4.70 12.36 -13.74
C LEU A 104 -3.30 12.20 -13.15
N LYS A 105 -2.34 12.96 -13.67
CA LYS A 105 -1.04 13.17 -13.03
C LYS A 105 -0.88 14.61 -12.59
N ILE A 106 -0.38 14.82 -11.37
CA ILE A 106 0.04 16.14 -10.86
C ILE A 106 1.38 16.00 -10.16
N ASP A 107 2.34 16.82 -10.55
CA ASP A 107 3.69 16.84 -9.99
C ASP A 107 4.20 18.29 -9.87
N GLU A 108 5.33 18.48 -9.19
CA GLU A 108 5.99 19.79 -9.12
C GLU A 108 6.53 20.23 -10.48
N ASP A 109 6.55 21.54 -10.71
CA ASP A 109 7.34 22.10 -11.80
C ASP A 109 8.82 22.19 -11.42
N TYR A 110 9.60 21.25 -11.95
CA TYR A 110 11.06 21.20 -11.79
C TYR A 110 11.83 22.14 -12.73
N SER A 111 11.16 22.90 -13.60
CA SER A 111 11.83 23.86 -14.50
C SER A 111 12.22 25.17 -13.81
N SER A 112 11.67 25.45 -12.62
CA SER A 112 12.00 26.64 -11.84
C SER A 112 13.42 26.55 -11.25
N PRO A 113 14.22 27.64 -11.25
CA PRO A 113 15.49 27.70 -10.54
C PRO A 113 15.39 27.48 -9.03
N SER A 114 14.20 27.70 -8.45
CA SER A 114 13.90 27.46 -7.03
C SER A 114 13.42 26.04 -6.72
N ALA A 115 13.34 25.16 -7.73
CA ALA A 115 12.89 23.79 -7.54
C ALA A 115 13.93 22.96 -6.78
N SER A 116 13.44 22.03 -5.97
CA SER A 116 14.30 21.02 -5.35
C SER A 116 15.02 20.21 -6.43
N SER A 117 16.29 19.89 -6.18
CA SER A 117 17.04 18.95 -7.04
C SER A 117 16.49 17.52 -6.95
N LYS A 118 15.69 17.23 -5.93
CA LYS A 118 15.01 15.94 -5.73
C LYS A 118 13.67 15.95 -6.44
N LYS A 119 13.41 14.86 -7.14
CA LYS A 119 12.12 14.59 -7.76
C LYS A 119 11.27 13.73 -6.83
N ARG A 120 9.96 13.90 -6.92
CA ARG A 120 8.99 13.02 -6.28
C ARG A 120 9.06 11.62 -6.87
N PHE A 121 8.73 10.65 -6.03
CA PHE A 121 8.67 9.26 -6.44
C PHE A 121 7.44 9.03 -7.32
N GLU A 122 7.65 8.41 -8.48
CA GLU A 122 6.62 7.93 -9.39
C GLU A 122 6.72 6.40 -9.42
N VAL A 123 5.61 5.70 -9.15
CA VAL A 123 5.62 4.25 -8.96
C VAL A 123 5.92 3.54 -10.29
N PRO A 124 7.04 2.79 -10.40
CA PRO A 124 7.36 2.01 -11.58
C PRO A 124 6.66 0.63 -11.54
N ASP A 125 6.71 -0.09 -12.65
CA ASP A 125 6.43 -1.54 -12.74
C ASP A 125 5.01 -2.03 -12.37
N VAL A 126 4.09 -1.17 -11.90
CA VAL A 126 2.70 -1.53 -11.55
C VAL A 126 1.75 -1.47 -12.75
N THR A 127 1.91 -0.47 -13.62
CA THR A 127 1.10 -0.39 -14.84
C THR A 127 1.67 -1.25 -15.95
N LEU A 128 0.82 -1.77 -16.83
CA LEU A 128 1.25 -2.55 -17.98
C LEU A 128 2.28 -1.79 -18.84
N PRO A 129 3.35 -2.44 -19.32
CA PRO A 129 4.43 -1.78 -20.07
C PRO A 129 3.96 -1.18 -21.41
N ASN A 130 2.88 -1.70 -21.98
CA ASN A 130 2.28 -1.24 -23.23
C ASN A 130 1.00 -0.41 -23.01
N LEU A 131 0.85 0.20 -21.83
CA LEU A 131 -0.31 1.00 -21.49
C LEU A 131 -0.59 2.13 -22.50
N ASP A 132 0.46 2.79 -22.98
CA ASP A 132 0.35 3.92 -23.90
C ASP A 132 -0.19 3.53 -25.29
N ASP A 133 -0.11 2.26 -25.70
CA ASP A 133 -0.72 1.77 -26.95
C ASP A 133 -2.26 1.87 -26.91
N ARG A 134 -2.84 1.90 -25.71
CA ARG A 134 -4.28 2.00 -25.46
C ARG A 134 -4.73 3.44 -25.19
N ARG A 135 -3.81 4.40 -25.23
CA ARG A 135 -4.11 5.81 -24.99
C ARG A 135 -4.87 6.39 -26.17
N LEU A 136 -5.92 7.16 -25.89
CA LEU A 136 -6.62 7.96 -26.89
C LEU A 136 -5.89 9.28 -27.09
N TRP A 137 -5.65 9.65 -28.35
CA TRP A 137 -5.01 10.92 -28.69
C TRP A 137 -6.01 12.07 -28.60
N LEU A 138 -5.89 12.90 -27.57
CA LEU A 138 -6.70 14.11 -27.45
C LEU A 138 -6.27 15.13 -28.51
N SER A 139 -7.22 15.58 -29.33
CA SER A 139 -6.98 16.57 -30.39
C SER A 139 -7.72 17.88 -30.17
N ARG A 140 -8.73 17.87 -29.30
CA ARG A 140 -9.60 19.02 -29.01
C ARG A 140 -10.00 19.01 -27.55
N VAL A 141 -10.13 20.20 -27.00
CA VAL A 141 -10.75 20.49 -25.71
C VAL A 141 -11.86 21.49 -25.97
N SER A 142 -13.02 21.28 -25.35
CA SER A 142 -14.10 22.25 -25.35
C SER A 142 -14.04 23.05 -24.05
N SER A 143 -14.41 24.31 -24.09
CA SER A 143 -14.46 25.16 -22.89
C SER A 143 -15.87 25.69 -22.73
N ALA A 144 -16.27 25.90 -21.47
CA ALA A 144 -17.52 26.58 -21.15
C ALA A 144 -17.51 28.03 -21.68
N ASP A 145 -18.68 28.56 -22.01
CA ASP A 145 -18.82 29.93 -22.55
C ASP A 145 -18.30 31.00 -21.58
N ASP A 146 -18.41 30.75 -20.28
CA ASP A 146 -17.91 31.61 -19.20
C ASP A 146 -16.45 31.32 -18.81
N GLY A 147 -15.81 30.33 -19.46
CA GLY A 147 -14.45 29.89 -19.15
C GLY A 147 -14.29 29.16 -17.82
N SER A 148 -15.39 28.76 -17.16
CA SER A 148 -15.35 28.12 -15.83
C SER A 148 -14.79 26.70 -15.82
N PHE A 149 -14.94 25.97 -16.93
CA PHE A 149 -14.41 24.62 -17.07
C PHE A 149 -14.01 24.28 -18.51
N SER A 150 -13.18 23.25 -18.64
CA SER A 150 -12.84 22.60 -19.89
C SER A 150 -13.32 21.14 -19.88
N SER A 151 -13.73 20.61 -21.03
CA SER A 151 -14.22 19.24 -21.19
C SER A 151 -13.51 18.51 -22.30
N VAL A 152 -13.18 17.24 -22.07
CA VAL A 152 -12.60 16.32 -23.07
C VAL A 152 -13.42 15.04 -23.16
N TYR A 153 -13.43 14.44 -24.35
CA TYR A 153 -14.06 13.16 -24.58
C TYR A 153 -13.36 12.06 -23.77
N LEU A 154 -14.15 11.21 -23.08
CA LEU A 154 -13.65 10.06 -22.33
C LEU A 154 -14.03 8.74 -23.01
N SER A 155 -15.33 8.55 -23.28
CA SER A 155 -15.88 7.39 -23.99
C SER A 155 -17.29 7.69 -24.50
N ASP A 156 -17.91 6.74 -25.21
CA ASP A 156 -19.29 6.88 -25.65
C ASP A 156 -20.21 7.05 -24.43
N GLY A 157 -20.79 8.24 -24.28
CA GLY A 157 -21.66 8.58 -23.18
C GLY A 157 -20.99 9.22 -21.96
N PHE A 158 -19.66 9.41 -21.96
CA PHE A 158 -18.95 10.07 -20.85
C PHE A 158 -17.99 11.17 -21.32
N GLU A 159 -17.85 12.20 -20.50
CA GLU A 159 -16.86 13.26 -20.67
C GLU A 159 -16.15 13.55 -19.35
N ALA A 160 -14.87 13.93 -19.45
CA ALA A 160 -14.09 14.41 -18.32
C ALA A 160 -14.09 15.94 -18.32
N ILE A 161 -14.34 16.54 -17.17
CA ILE A 161 -14.41 17.97 -16.94
C ILE A 161 -13.28 18.39 -16.00
N LEU A 162 -12.59 19.46 -16.35
CA LEU A 162 -11.62 20.16 -15.52
C LEU A 162 -12.20 21.54 -15.19
N ARG A 163 -12.69 21.72 -13.96
CA ARG A 163 -13.09 23.04 -13.46
C ARG A 163 -11.85 23.87 -13.14
N HIS A 164 -11.89 25.15 -13.49
CA HIS A 164 -10.70 25.99 -13.42
C HIS A 164 -10.55 26.71 -12.08
N ASP A 165 -11.66 27.16 -11.47
CA ASP A 165 -11.65 27.89 -10.21
C ASP A 165 -12.96 27.64 -9.42
N PRO A 166 -12.91 26.93 -8.28
CA PRO A 166 -11.76 26.16 -7.80
C PRO A 166 -11.47 24.93 -8.70
N PHE A 167 -10.21 24.47 -8.70
CA PHE A 167 -9.76 23.26 -9.36
C PHE A 167 -10.58 22.04 -8.92
N GLU A 168 -11.18 21.35 -9.88
CA GLU A 168 -11.88 20.08 -9.66
C GLU A 168 -11.79 19.23 -10.92
N VAL A 169 -11.59 17.92 -10.78
CA VAL A 169 -11.68 16.96 -11.88
C VAL A 169 -12.97 16.17 -11.73
N GLN A 170 -13.81 16.16 -12.75
CA GLN A 170 -15.07 15.45 -12.74
C GLN A 170 -15.19 14.52 -13.94
N VAL A 171 -15.92 13.43 -13.76
CA VAL A 171 -16.43 12.61 -14.86
C VAL A 171 -17.94 12.61 -14.81
N ARG A 172 -18.58 12.89 -15.95
CA ARG A 172 -20.05 12.95 -16.04
C ARG A 172 -20.58 12.27 -17.29
N ARG A 173 -21.86 11.92 -17.27
CA ARG A 173 -22.57 11.35 -18.43
C ARG A 173 -22.86 12.45 -19.46
N LYS A 174 -22.35 12.29 -20.69
CA LYS A 174 -22.46 13.25 -21.78
C LYS A 174 -23.93 13.58 -22.09
N GLY A 175 -24.24 14.87 -22.23
CA GLY A 175 -25.62 15.34 -22.49
C GLY A 175 -26.51 15.38 -21.25
N SER A 176 -25.96 15.05 -20.07
CA SER A 176 -26.58 15.25 -18.77
C SER A 176 -25.60 15.95 -17.83
N ASN A 177 -26.10 16.54 -16.75
CA ASN A 177 -25.24 17.05 -15.68
C ASN A 177 -25.01 16.00 -14.57
N GLN A 178 -25.21 14.71 -14.86
CA GLN A 178 -25.06 13.63 -13.88
C GLN A 178 -23.59 13.26 -13.72
N LEU A 179 -23.04 13.58 -12.54
CA LEU A 179 -21.69 13.19 -12.13
C LEU A 179 -21.61 11.69 -11.85
N VAL A 180 -20.43 11.12 -12.07
CA VAL A 180 -20.12 9.70 -11.83
C VAL A 180 -19.06 9.59 -10.74
N ILE A 181 -18.02 10.41 -10.86
CA ILE A 181 -16.93 10.51 -9.89
C ILE A 181 -16.30 11.90 -10.01
N SER A 182 -15.89 12.49 -8.89
CA SER A 182 -15.16 13.75 -8.85
C SER A 182 -14.02 13.70 -7.85
N LEU A 183 -12.97 14.47 -8.12
CA LEU A 183 -11.82 14.69 -7.24
C LEU A 183 -11.74 16.19 -6.91
N ASN A 184 -11.55 16.48 -5.62
CA ASN A 184 -11.46 17.81 -5.04
C ASN A 184 -12.77 18.63 -5.03
N SER A 185 -13.92 17.96 -4.89
CA SER A 185 -15.22 18.63 -4.80
C SER A 185 -15.43 19.38 -3.48
N HIS A 186 -14.69 18.99 -2.43
CA HIS A 186 -14.72 19.61 -1.10
C HIS A 186 -13.51 20.51 -0.82
N GLY A 187 -12.68 20.78 -1.83
CA GLY A 187 -11.53 21.67 -1.70
C GLY A 187 -10.46 21.17 -0.70
N LEU A 188 -10.29 19.86 -0.57
CA LEU A 188 -9.29 19.24 0.31
C LEU A 188 -7.98 18.88 -0.40
N PHE A 189 -7.82 19.27 -1.67
CA PHE A 189 -6.58 19.13 -2.41
C PHE A 189 -5.48 19.99 -1.79
N ASP A 190 -4.45 19.31 -1.28
CA ASP A 190 -3.22 19.90 -0.80
C ASP A 190 -2.03 19.11 -1.31
N PHE A 191 -0.94 19.83 -1.55
CA PHE A 191 0.29 19.30 -2.09
C PHE A 191 1.46 20.05 -1.46
N GLU A 192 2.04 19.48 -0.41
CA GLU A 192 3.16 20.08 0.30
C GLU A 192 4.42 19.97 -0.57
N GLN A 193 4.87 21.05 -1.19
CA GLN A 193 6.01 21.02 -2.11
C GLN A 193 7.35 20.84 -1.40
N LEU A 194 8.27 20.12 -2.05
CA LEU A 194 9.64 19.93 -1.58
C LEU A 194 10.34 21.28 -1.41
N ARG A 195 11.05 21.45 -0.29
CA ARG A 195 11.79 22.68 0.02
C ARG A 195 13.01 22.40 0.87
N GLU A 196 13.94 23.35 0.88
CA GLU A 196 15.11 23.30 1.77
C GLU A 196 14.73 23.67 3.20
N LYS A 197 15.44 23.07 4.15
CA LYS A 197 15.26 23.30 5.59
C LYS A 197 15.78 24.68 5.97
N LYS A 198 14.93 25.50 6.61
CA LYS A 198 15.36 26.79 7.18
C LYS A 198 16.08 26.57 8.52
N GLU A 199 16.96 27.52 8.85
CA GLU A 199 17.59 27.58 10.16
C GLU A 199 16.51 27.71 11.25
N GLY A 200 16.55 26.82 12.25
CA GLY A 200 15.58 26.78 13.36
C GLY A 200 14.33 25.94 13.11
N GLU A 201 14.11 25.38 11.92
CA GLU A 201 13.03 24.41 11.70
C GLU A 201 13.41 23.01 12.19
N GLU A 202 12.46 22.33 12.85
CA GLU A 202 12.58 20.94 13.27
C GLU A 202 11.57 20.10 12.49
N TRP A 203 12.07 19.13 11.72
CA TRP A 203 11.25 18.25 10.88
C TRP A 203 11.24 16.81 11.39
N GLU A 204 12.12 16.50 12.35
CA GLU A 204 12.30 15.14 12.85
C GLU A 204 11.01 14.61 13.44
N GLU A 205 10.75 13.33 13.20
CA GLU A 205 9.64 12.62 13.81
C GLU A 205 10.16 11.55 14.74
N ARG A 206 9.52 11.39 15.90
CA ARG A 206 9.92 10.37 16.87
C ARG A 206 8.76 9.46 17.13
N PHE A 207 9.01 8.16 17.00
CA PHE A 207 8.07 7.13 17.40
C PHE A 207 8.79 6.06 18.19
N ARG A 208 8.37 5.92 19.45
CA ARG A 208 9.04 5.06 20.45
C ARG A 208 10.54 5.39 20.52
N GLY A 209 11.41 4.43 20.22
CA GLY A 209 12.86 4.59 20.26
C GLY A 209 13.49 5.08 18.95
N HIS A 210 12.70 5.35 17.90
CA HIS A 210 13.19 5.65 16.56
C HIS A 210 12.94 7.13 16.20
N THR A 211 13.86 7.71 15.43
CA THR A 211 13.81 9.10 14.96
C THR A 211 13.95 9.15 13.45
N ASP A 212 12.92 9.61 12.74
CA ASP A 212 13.03 10.00 11.33
C ASP A 212 13.73 11.35 11.27
N THR A 213 14.73 11.47 10.40
CA THR A 213 15.39 12.75 10.17
C THR A 213 14.64 13.65 9.18
N ARG A 214 13.72 13.08 8.40
CA ARG A 214 12.91 13.73 7.35
C ARG A 214 13.72 14.74 6.54
N PRO A 215 14.74 14.29 5.79
CA PRO A 215 15.69 15.20 5.15
C PRO A 215 15.04 16.14 4.12
N TYR A 216 13.85 15.81 3.62
CA TYR A 216 13.09 16.60 2.66
C TYR A 216 11.84 17.27 3.24
N GLY A 217 11.63 17.15 4.56
CA GLY A 217 10.53 17.79 5.27
C GLY A 217 9.14 17.25 4.90
N PRO A 218 8.08 18.04 5.15
CA PRO A 218 6.73 17.71 4.72
C PRO A 218 6.61 17.66 3.20
N GLN A 219 6.03 16.58 2.68
CA GLN A 219 5.87 16.34 1.25
C GLN A 219 4.55 15.64 0.92
N SER A 220 3.58 15.71 1.84
CA SER A 220 2.33 14.97 1.75
C SER A 220 1.39 15.51 0.69
N ILE A 221 0.47 14.64 0.29
CA ILE A 221 -0.58 14.92 -0.69
C ILE A 221 -1.91 14.51 -0.07
N SER A 222 -2.91 15.38 -0.11
CA SER A 222 -4.28 15.03 0.27
C SER A 222 -5.31 15.52 -0.74
N PHE A 223 -6.44 14.82 -0.88
CA PHE A 223 -7.59 15.26 -1.68
C PHE A 223 -8.83 14.40 -1.37
N ASP A 224 -10.01 14.95 -1.62
CA ASP A 224 -11.26 14.20 -1.57
C ASP A 224 -11.63 13.58 -2.92
N VAL A 225 -12.33 12.44 -2.88
CA VAL A 225 -12.96 11.80 -4.02
C VAL A 225 -14.41 11.48 -3.66
N SER A 226 -15.34 11.93 -4.51
CA SER A 226 -16.77 11.67 -4.36
C SER A 226 -17.23 10.67 -5.41
N PHE A 227 -17.84 9.57 -4.94
CA PHE A 227 -18.47 8.55 -5.76
C PHE A 227 -19.97 8.82 -5.83
N HIS A 228 -20.42 9.40 -6.94
CA HIS A 228 -21.82 9.78 -7.14
C HIS A 228 -22.66 8.54 -7.44
N HIS A 229 -23.88 8.51 -6.90
CA HIS A 229 -24.83 7.39 -6.93
C HIS A 229 -24.32 6.10 -6.29
N ALA A 230 -23.30 6.18 -5.43
CA ALA A 230 -22.79 5.06 -4.68
C ALA A 230 -23.59 4.84 -3.39
N GLU A 231 -24.01 3.59 -3.16
CA GLU A 231 -24.57 3.14 -1.88
C GLU A 231 -23.51 2.46 -1.02
N PHE A 232 -22.49 1.88 -1.67
CA PHE A 232 -21.38 1.19 -1.03
C PHE A 232 -20.07 1.46 -1.78
N VAL A 233 -18.98 1.42 -1.02
CA VAL A 233 -17.60 1.39 -1.54
C VAL A 233 -16.87 0.17 -0.99
N TYR A 234 -16.00 -0.40 -1.81
CA TYR A 234 -15.28 -1.65 -1.57
C TYR A 234 -13.81 -1.51 -2.00
N GLY A 235 -12.95 -2.39 -1.51
CA GLY A 235 -11.55 -2.46 -1.93
C GLY A 235 -10.60 -2.00 -0.84
N ILE A 236 -9.53 -1.31 -1.24
CA ILE A 236 -8.41 -0.90 -0.39
C ILE A 236 -7.91 -1.98 0.58
N PRO A 237 -7.78 -3.26 0.19
CA PRO A 237 -7.24 -4.28 1.08
C PRO A 237 -5.78 -3.94 1.48
N GLU A 238 -5.25 -4.44 2.58
CA GLU A 238 -5.76 -5.54 3.43
C GLU A 238 -6.11 -5.08 4.86
N HIS A 239 -7.33 -5.42 5.32
CA HIS A 239 -7.84 -5.06 6.65
C HIS A 239 -8.60 -6.23 7.27
N GLY A 240 -8.46 -6.40 8.57
CA GLY A 240 -9.34 -7.27 9.35
C GLY A 240 -10.73 -6.65 9.41
N SER A 241 -11.68 -7.16 8.64
CA SER A 241 -13.04 -6.61 8.57
C SER A 241 -14.10 -7.70 8.57
N THR A 242 -15.19 -7.44 9.29
CA THR A 242 -16.40 -8.29 9.25
C THR A 242 -17.29 -8.00 8.04
N SER A 243 -16.94 -6.99 7.22
CA SER A 243 -17.71 -6.54 6.05
C SER A 243 -16.79 -6.32 4.85
N LEU A 244 -17.26 -6.70 3.66
CA LEU A 244 -16.59 -6.33 2.40
C LEU A 244 -16.80 -4.85 2.06
N ALA A 245 -18.00 -4.31 2.36
CA ALA A 245 -18.27 -2.89 2.22
C ALA A 245 -17.53 -2.12 3.31
N LEU A 246 -16.82 -1.08 2.92
CA LEU A 246 -16.06 -0.24 3.83
C LEU A 246 -17.02 0.56 4.72
N ARG A 247 -16.64 0.72 5.98
CA ARG A 247 -17.43 1.48 6.96
C ARG A 247 -16.97 2.93 7.00
N PRO A 248 -17.87 3.89 7.30
CA PRO A 248 -17.45 5.25 7.56
C PRO A 248 -16.48 5.34 8.74
N THR A 249 -15.43 6.14 8.58
CA THR A 249 -14.34 6.35 9.54
C THR A 249 -14.33 7.76 10.13
N ARG A 250 -15.16 8.67 9.59
CA ARG A 250 -15.34 10.03 10.09
C ARG A 250 -16.73 10.57 9.74
N GLY A 251 -17.29 11.40 10.62
CA GLY A 251 -18.60 12.05 10.43
C GLY A 251 -19.65 11.59 11.45
N PRO A 252 -20.91 12.02 11.29
CA PRO A 252 -22.00 11.67 12.20
C PRO A 252 -22.17 10.16 12.38
N GLY A 253 -22.33 9.71 13.62
CA GLY A 253 -22.55 8.28 13.93
C GLY A 253 -21.30 7.40 13.94
N VAL A 254 -20.10 7.96 13.73
CA VAL A 254 -18.84 7.22 13.81
C VAL A 254 -18.22 7.37 15.21
N GLU A 255 -18.29 6.33 16.03
CA GLU A 255 -17.80 6.36 17.43
C GLU A 255 -16.27 6.21 17.54
N HIS A 256 -15.65 5.42 16.65
CA HIS A 256 -14.21 5.19 16.61
C HIS A 256 -13.64 5.67 15.28
N SER A 257 -12.90 6.78 15.33
CA SER A 257 -12.47 7.50 14.14
C SER A 257 -10.99 7.28 13.85
N GLU A 258 -10.68 6.24 13.08
CA GLU A 258 -9.37 6.03 12.45
C GLU A 258 -9.59 5.74 10.96
N PRO A 259 -8.81 6.36 10.05
CA PRO A 259 -8.91 6.08 8.62
C PRO A 259 -8.40 4.66 8.33
N TYR A 260 -8.79 4.11 7.18
CA TYR A 260 -8.15 2.91 6.64
C TYR A 260 -6.69 3.20 6.33
N ARG A 261 -5.77 2.44 6.92
CA ARG A 261 -4.32 2.62 6.72
C ARG A 261 -3.82 1.61 5.71
N LEU A 262 -3.09 2.08 4.70
CA LEU A 262 -2.41 1.29 3.68
C LEU A 262 -0.91 1.52 3.89
N TYR A 263 -0.33 0.61 4.64
CA TYR A 263 1.09 0.52 4.93
C TYR A 263 1.35 -0.93 5.29
N ASN A 264 2.17 -1.61 4.49
CA ASN A 264 2.39 -3.04 4.66
C ASN A 264 3.15 -3.28 5.97
N LEU A 265 2.54 -4.02 6.89
CA LEU A 265 3.00 -4.22 8.25
C LEU A 265 2.85 -5.68 8.68
N ASP A 266 3.79 -6.15 9.49
CA ASP A 266 3.72 -7.45 10.16
C ASP A 266 2.93 -7.31 11.46
N VAL A 267 1.65 -7.64 11.39
CA VAL A 267 0.65 -7.34 12.42
C VAL A 267 0.35 -8.60 13.25
N PHE A 268 1.10 -8.80 14.34
CA PHE A 268 0.91 -9.96 15.23
C PHE A 268 -0.48 -9.94 15.90
N GLU A 269 -1.20 -11.06 15.79
CA GLU A 269 -2.56 -11.25 16.35
C GLU A 269 -3.51 -10.08 16.02
N TYR A 270 -3.59 -9.74 14.73
CA TYR A 270 -4.40 -8.62 14.23
C TYR A 270 -5.87 -8.66 14.69
N LEU A 271 -6.49 -7.48 14.75
CA LEU A 271 -7.91 -7.33 15.12
C LEU A 271 -8.83 -7.65 13.94
N HIS A 272 -9.91 -8.41 14.18
CA HIS A 272 -10.83 -8.89 13.15
C HIS A 272 -11.86 -7.87 12.62
N ASP A 273 -11.97 -6.68 13.23
CA ASP A 273 -12.84 -5.59 12.77
C ASP A 273 -12.17 -4.23 13.06
N SER A 274 -11.23 -3.85 12.19
CA SER A 274 -10.34 -2.70 12.38
C SER A 274 -9.93 -2.10 11.03
N PRO A 275 -9.90 -0.77 10.88
CA PRO A 275 -9.36 -0.10 9.70
C PRO A 275 -7.81 -0.12 9.65
N PHE A 276 -7.18 -0.80 10.60
CA PHE A 276 -5.73 -0.93 10.69
C PHE A 276 -5.17 -1.80 9.57
N GLY A 277 -4.18 -1.29 8.83
CA GLY A 277 -3.56 -1.97 7.70
C GLY A 277 -2.81 -3.23 8.11
N LEU A 278 -2.79 -4.23 7.21
CA LEU A 278 -2.11 -5.50 7.40
C LEU A 278 -0.92 -5.63 6.41
N TYR A 279 -0.73 -6.80 5.82
CA TYR A 279 0.50 -7.18 5.10
C TYR A 279 0.54 -6.64 3.66
N GLY A 280 -0.62 -6.45 3.03
CA GLY A 280 -0.76 -5.95 1.67
C GLY A 280 -1.53 -4.62 1.57
N SER A 281 -1.26 -3.87 0.50
CA SER A 281 -1.94 -2.61 0.17
C SER A 281 -2.27 -2.54 -1.32
N VAL A 282 -3.56 -2.39 -1.66
CA VAL A 282 -4.01 -2.12 -3.03
C VAL A 282 -4.90 -0.86 -3.02
N PRO A 283 -4.39 0.33 -3.37
CA PRO A 283 -5.11 1.62 -3.23
C PRO A 283 -6.19 1.84 -4.31
N PHE A 284 -7.13 0.90 -4.41
CA PHE A 284 -8.23 0.89 -5.37
C PHE A 284 -9.58 0.78 -4.64
N ILE A 285 -10.49 1.71 -4.92
CA ILE A 285 -11.88 1.65 -4.49
C ILE A 285 -12.77 1.38 -5.70
N LEU A 286 -13.70 0.42 -5.52
CA LEU A 286 -14.86 0.23 -6.37
C LEU A 286 -16.09 0.77 -5.64
N SER A 287 -16.86 1.62 -6.30
CA SER A 287 -18.16 2.10 -5.82
C SER A 287 -19.30 1.37 -6.52
N HIS A 288 -20.42 1.19 -5.81
CA HIS A 288 -21.62 0.59 -6.38
C HIS A 288 -22.87 1.18 -5.75
N GLY A 289 -23.84 1.50 -6.60
CA GLY A 289 -25.24 1.70 -6.22
C GLY A 289 -26.15 1.23 -7.34
N LEU A 290 -27.46 1.31 -7.13
CA LEU A 290 -28.45 0.76 -8.06
C LEU A 290 -28.35 1.31 -9.50
N LYS A 291 -27.84 2.54 -9.66
CA LYS A 291 -27.80 3.26 -10.95
C LYS A 291 -26.48 3.15 -11.70
N SER A 292 -25.37 2.93 -10.99
CA SER A 292 -24.02 2.97 -11.56
C SER A 292 -22.98 2.40 -10.60
N SER A 293 -21.89 1.89 -11.17
CA SER A 293 -20.60 1.68 -10.52
C SER A 293 -19.54 2.59 -11.13
N SER A 294 -18.57 2.96 -10.30
CA SER A 294 -17.35 3.64 -10.72
C SER A 294 -16.18 3.12 -9.90
N GLY A 295 -14.96 3.49 -10.26
CA GLY A 295 -13.78 3.14 -9.49
C GLY A 295 -12.72 4.23 -9.49
N PHE A 296 -11.87 4.18 -8.48
CA PHE A 296 -10.75 5.08 -8.31
C PHE A 296 -9.53 4.28 -7.89
N PHE A 297 -8.42 4.42 -8.63
CA PHE A 297 -7.13 3.83 -8.26
C PHE A 297 -6.09 4.92 -8.08
N TRP A 298 -5.52 4.99 -6.90
CA TRP A 298 -4.47 5.94 -6.55
C TRP A 298 -3.10 5.26 -6.59
N LEU A 299 -2.37 5.41 -7.68
CA LEU A 299 -1.07 4.78 -7.87
C LEU A 299 0.01 5.52 -7.07
N ASN A 300 0.10 5.19 -5.78
CA ASN A 300 1.11 5.67 -4.86
C ASN A 300 1.58 4.51 -3.97
N ALA A 301 2.83 4.56 -3.53
CA ALA A 301 3.49 3.50 -2.76
C ALA A 301 3.95 3.95 -1.36
N ALA A 302 3.75 5.23 -1.01
CA ALA A 302 4.04 5.73 0.33
C ALA A 302 2.95 5.31 1.34
N GLU A 303 3.15 5.57 2.63
CA GLU A 303 2.09 5.39 3.63
C GLU A 303 0.86 6.19 3.21
N MET A 304 -0.30 5.52 3.20
CA MET A 304 -1.57 6.13 2.87
C MET A 304 -2.60 5.92 3.98
N GLN A 305 -3.41 6.94 4.23
CA GLN A 305 -4.55 6.89 5.12
C GLN A 305 -5.79 7.43 4.39
N ILE A 306 -6.89 6.67 4.45
CA ILE A 306 -8.09 6.92 3.65
C ILE A 306 -9.30 6.94 4.58
N ASP A 307 -9.93 8.10 4.70
CA ASP A 307 -11.23 8.20 5.38
C ASP A 307 -12.36 7.83 4.40
N VAL A 308 -13.33 7.04 4.86
CA VAL A 308 -14.67 6.94 4.25
C VAL A 308 -15.59 7.83 5.07
N LEU A 309 -16.23 8.80 4.43
CA LEU A 309 -16.92 9.88 5.13
C LEU A 309 -18.42 9.56 5.24
N ALA A 310 -18.95 9.65 6.46
CA ALA A 310 -20.37 9.42 6.71
C ALA A 310 -21.23 10.53 6.08
N PRO A 311 -22.48 10.25 5.68
CA PRO A 311 -23.40 11.30 5.23
C PRO A 311 -23.50 12.46 6.24
N GLY A 312 -23.41 13.70 5.75
CA GLY A 312 -23.42 14.91 6.58
C GLY A 312 -22.12 15.19 7.34
N TRP A 313 -20.99 14.61 6.91
CA TRP A 313 -19.66 14.91 7.47
C TRP A 313 -19.18 16.35 7.21
N ASP A 314 -19.62 16.94 6.09
CA ASP A 314 -19.30 18.27 5.60
C ASP A 314 -20.31 19.31 6.08
N ASP A 315 -21.61 19.00 5.96
CA ASP A 315 -22.71 19.77 6.53
C ASP A 315 -23.78 18.83 7.12
N PRO A 316 -23.86 18.71 8.46
CA PRO A 316 -24.87 17.88 9.12
C PRO A 316 -26.32 18.31 8.83
N ALA A 317 -26.55 19.56 8.40
CA ALA A 317 -27.88 20.06 8.07
C ALA A 317 -28.36 19.63 6.67
N SER A 318 -27.45 19.18 5.79
CA SER A 318 -27.74 18.81 4.41
C SER A 318 -27.05 17.51 3.98
N ALA A 319 -27.28 16.44 4.76
CA ALA A 319 -26.73 15.12 4.45
C ALA A 319 -27.15 14.62 3.06
N ASP A 320 -26.18 14.54 2.15
CA ASP A 320 -26.34 13.91 0.85
C ASP A 320 -26.16 12.39 0.99
N HIS A 321 -27.18 11.64 0.58
CA HIS A 321 -27.20 10.18 0.64
C HIS A 321 -27.05 9.53 -0.75
N ASP A 322 -26.96 10.33 -1.83
CA ASP A 322 -26.78 9.83 -3.20
C ASP A 322 -25.30 9.86 -3.62
N LYS A 323 -24.37 9.92 -2.67
CA LYS A 323 -22.92 9.81 -2.89
C LYS A 323 -22.20 9.25 -1.66
N ILE A 324 -21.00 8.73 -1.87
CA ILE A 324 -20.03 8.46 -0.80
C ILE A 324 -18.78 9.29 -1.06
N ASP A 325 -18.35 10.06 -0.06
CA ASP A 325 -17.12 10.82 -0.11
C ASP A 325 -15.99 10.05 0.60
N THR A 326 -14.78 10.18 0.07
CA THR A 326 -13.56 9.61 0.66
C THR A 326 -12.47 10.66 0.69
N PHE A 327 -11.60 10.61 1.70
CA PHE A 327 -10.49 11.55 1.84
C PHE A 327 -9.17 10.80 1.91
N TRP A 328 -8.33 11.01 0.89
CA TRP A 328 -7.09 10.29 0.67
C TRP A 328 -5.92 11.16 1.14
N MET A 329 -5.01 10.58 1.91
CA MET A 329 -3.84 11.25 2.48
C MET A 329 -2.63 10.34 2.26
N SER A 330 -1.59 10.82 1.59
CA SER A 330 -0.37 10.07 1.31
C SER A 330 0.84 10.85 1.80
N GLU A 331 1.83 10.17 2.37
CA GLU A 331 3.03 10.81 2.90
C GLU A 331 3.88 11.50 1.83
N ALA A 332 3.98 10.89 0.64
CA ALA A 332 4.90 11.33 -0.42
C ALA A 332 4.42 10.89 -1.81
N GLY A 333 5.29 11.09 -2.81
CA GLY A 333 5.07 10.72 -4.20
C GLY A 333 4.44 11.84 -5.03
N ILE A 334 3.92 11.49 -6.19
CA ILE A 334 3.13 12.37 -7.06
C ILE A 334 1.63 12.05 -6.93
N VAL A 335 0.79 12.90 -7.54
CA VAL A 335 -0.58 12.51 -7.87
C VAL A 335 -0.53 11.65 -9.12
N ASP A 336 -0.95 10.39 -9.05
CA ASP A 336 -1.17 9.53 -10.21
C ASP A 336 -2.45 8.71 -9.99
N ALA A 337 -3.56 9.23 -10.49
CA ALA A 337 -4.89 8.71 -10.21
C ALA A 337 -5.58 8.21 -11.48
N PHE A 338 -6.30 7.11 -11.38
CA PHE A 338 -7.14 6.56 -12.44
C PHE A 338 -8.61 6.60 -12.02
N PHE A 339 -9.46 7.03 -12.92
CA PHE A 339 -10.92 7.04 -12.78
C PHE A 339 -11.51 6.03 -13.76
N PHE A 340 -12.40 5.18 -13.24
CA PHE A 340 -13.05 4.11 -13.97
C PHE A 340 -14.57 4.35 -13.97
N VAL A 341 -15.19 4.36 -15.14
CA VAL A 341 -16.59 4.82 -15.30
C VAL A 341 -17.63 3.70 -15.26
N GLY A 342 -17.21 2.43 -15.18
CA GLY A 342 -18.12 1.29 -15.20
C GLY A 342 -18.86 1.13 -16.53
N PRO A 343 -20.19 0.88 -16.55
CA PRO A 343 -21.13 1.19 -15.47
C PRO A 343 -21.44 0.03 -14.49
N ASP A 344 -21.08 -1.21 -14.80
CA ASP A 344 -21.26 -2.34 -13.86
C ASP A 344 -19.97 -2.61 -13.06
N PRO A 345 -20.04 -3.26 -11.87
CA PRO A 345 -18.84 -3.64 -11.12
C PRO A 345 -17.81 -4.42 -11.94
N LYS A 346 -18.27 -5.34 -12.81
CA LYS A 346 -17.38 -6.11 -13.71
C LYS A 346 -16.61 -5.20 -14.68
N ASP A 347 -17.23 -4.12 -15.16
CA ASP A 347 -16.63 -3.22 -16.14
C ASP A 347 -15.54 -2.38 -15.48
N VAL A 348 -15.78 -1.93 -14.24
CA VAL A 348 -14.77 -1.27 -13.40
C VAL A 348 -13.56 -2.20 -13.18
N LEU A 349 -13.79 -3.47 -12.87
CA LEU A 349 -12.71 -4.44 -12.69
C LEU A 349 -11.95 -4.74 -13.99
N TYR A 350 -12.64 -4.84 -15.14
CA TYR A 350 -11.98 -4.96 -16.44
C TYR A 350 -11.14 -3.73 -16.78
N GLN A 351 -11.67 -2.53 -16.50
CA GLN A 351 -10.94 -1.27 -16.68
C GLN A 351 -9.68 -1.26 -15.80
N TYR A 352 -9.78 -1.60 -14.52
CA TYR A 352 -8.64 -1.69 -13.61
C TYR A 352 -7.59 -2.72 -14.08
N ALA A 353 -8.01 -3.95 -14.37
CA ALA A 353 -7.11 -5.01 -14.86
C ALA A 353 -6.46 -4.66 -16.21
N SER A 354 -7.11 -3.85 -17.03
CA SER A 354 -6.52 -3.37 -18.28
C SER A 354 -5.38 -2.36 -18.08
N MET A 355 -5.25 -1.78 -16.87
CA MET A 355 -4.17 -0.87 -16.47
C MET A 355 -3.06 -1.60 -15.72
N THR A 356 -3.40 -2.54 -14.82
CA THR A 356 -2.46 -3.17 -13.88
C THR A 356 -2.13 -4.64 -14.20
N GLY A 357 -2.84 -5.25 -15.14
CA GLY A 357 -2.69 -6.65 -15.51
C GLY A 357 -3.77 -7.56 -14.93
N THR A 358 -3.75 -8.81 -15.36
CA THR A 358 -4.68 -9.86 -14.91
C THR A 358 -3.95 -10.85 -14.02
N LEU A 359 -4.72 -11.66 -13.28
CA LEU A 359 -4.19 -12.81 -12.56
C LEU A 359 -3.33 -13.68 -13.50
N ALA A 360 -2.11 -14.01 -13.08
CA ALA A 360 -1.27 -14.96 -13.78
C ALA A 360 -1.96 -16.34 -13.74
N MET A 361 -1.91 -17.10 -14.84
CA MET A 361 -2.54 -18.43 -14.87
C MET A 361 -1.89 -19.34 -13.81
N PRO A 362 -2.60 -19.74 -12.73
CA PRO A 362 -2.02 -20.60 -11.71
C PRO A 362 -1.61 -21.96 -12.28
N GLN A 363 -0.60 -22.56 -11.66
CA GLN A 363 -0.36 -24.00 -11.81
C GLN A 363 -1.56 -24.76 -11.26
N GLU A 364 -1.95 -25.88 -11.89
CA GLU A 364 -3.17 -26.61 -11.53
C GLU A 364 -3.18 -27.06 -10.05
N PHE A 365 -2.05 -27.56 -9.54
CA PHE A 365 -1.94 -27.98 -8.15
C PHE A 365 -2.11 -26.83 -7.14
N ALA A 366 -1.89 -25.57 -7.55
CA ALA A 366 -1.85 -24.41 -6.65
C ALA A 366 -3.24 -23.94 -6.20
N ILE A 367 -4.30 -24.46 -6.83
CA ILE A 367 -5.69 -24.22 -6.41
C ILE A 367 -6.28 -25.40 -5.61
N ALA A 368 -5.49 -26.45 -5.40
CA ALA A 368 -5.89 -27.63 -4.64
C ALA A 368 -5.58 -27.46 -3.14
N TYR A 369 -5.64 -28.54 -2.36
CA TYR A 369 -5.40 -28.48 -0.91
C TYR A 369 -3.90 -28.45 -0.57
N HIS A 370 -3.52 -27.46 0.24
CA HIS A 370 -2.16 -27.22 0.71
C HIS A 370 -2.07 -27.52 2.21
N GLN A 371 -1.15 -28.41 2.59
CA GLN A 371 -0.94 -28.82 3.97
C GLN A 371 0.35 -28.18 4.51
N CYS A 372 0.18 -27.28 5.49
CA CYS A 372 1.26 -26.50 6.08
C CYS A 372 1.16 -26.46 7.62
N ARG A 373 2.29 -26.23 8.27
CA ARG A 373 2.41 -25.78 9.66
C ARG A 373 3.81 -25.22 9.89
N TRP A 374 3.95 -24.39 10.91
CA TRP A 374 5.23 -24.09 11.51
C TRP A 374 5.54 -25.09 12.65
N ASN A 375 6.48 -26.03 12.54
CA ASN A 375 7.14 -26.60 11.36
C ASN A 375 6.88 -28.11 11.29
N TYR A 376 7.06 -28.76 10.14
CA TYR A 376 7.37 -30.21 10.12
C TYR A 376 8.80 -30.43 10.60
N ARG A 377 9.00 -31.47 11.42
CA ARG A 377 10.27 -31.63 12.16
C ARG A 377 11.45 -32.00 11.28
N ASP A 378 11.25 -32.92 10.35
CA ASP A 378 12.30 -33.56 9.54
C ASP A 378 11.68 -34.32 8.34
N GLU A 379 12.51 -35.02 7.56
CA GLU A 379 12.07 -35.86 6.43
C GLU A 379 11.10 -36.99 6.83
N GLU A 380 11.20 -37.52 8.05
CA GLU A 380 10.33 -38.58 8.53
C GLU A 380 8.93 -38.04 8.86
N ASP A 381 8.85 -36.87 9.50
CA ASP A 381 7.59 -36.17 9.74
C ASP A 381 6.87 -35.84 8.43
N VAL A 382 7.61 -35.36 7.42
CA VAL A 382 7.07 -35.13 6.07
C VAL A 382 6.51 -36.43 5.46
N ALA A 383 7.26 -37.53 5.50
CA ALA A 383 6.84 -38.80 4.95
C ALA A 383 5.63 -39.40 5.70
N SER A 384 5.59 -39.21 7.02
CA SER A 384 4.47 -39.67 7.86
C SER A 384 3.19 -38.89 7.56
N VAL A 385 3.28 -37.58 7.35
CA VAL A 385 2.13 -36.74 6.95
C VAL A 385 1.63 -37.15 5.58
N ASP A 386 2.52 -37.24 4.58
CA ASP A 386 2.19 -37.68 3.22
C ASP A 386 1.51 -39.05 3.19
N THR A 387 2.03 -40.01 3.96
CA THR A 387 1.42 -41.35 4.10
C THR A 387 0.07 -41.28 4.81
N GLY A 388 -0.06 -40.43 5.84
CA GLY A 388 -1.30 -40.26 6.59
C GLY A 388 -2.48 -39.80 5.72
N PHE A 389 -2.24 -38.91 4.76
CA PHE A 389 -3.27 -38.51 3.79
C PHE A 389 -3.76 -39.68 2.93
N ASP A 390 -2.84 -40.53 2.46
CA ASP A 390 -3.19 -41.71 1.67
C ASP A 390 -3.95 -42.76 2.52
N GLU A 391 -3.50 -43.00 3.75
CA GLU A 391 -4.13 -43.95 4.67
C GLU A 391 -5.55 -43.57 5.06
N HIS A 392 -5.85 -42.26 5.12
CA HIS A 392 -7.15 -41.73 5.51
C HIS A 392 -8.02 -41.30 4.32
N ASP A 393 -7.58 -41.54 3.09
CA ASP A 393 -8.28 -41.17 1.86
C ASP A 393 -8.64 -39.66 1.80
N ILE A 394 -7.70 -38.81 2.22
CA ILE A 394 -7.84 -37.35 2.16
C ILE A 394 -6.92 -36.83 1.04
N PRO A 395 -7.45 -36.17 0.00
CA PRO A 395 -6.62 -35.64 -1.07
C PRO A 395 -5.86 -34.39 -0.62
N TYR A 396 -4.59 -34.28 -1.04
CA TYR A 396 -3.80 -33.06 -0.95
C TYR A 396 -2.72 -33.03 -2.05
N ASP A 397 -2.32 -31.83 -2.44
CA ASP A 397 -1.42 -31.61 -3.56
C ASP A 397 -0.06 -31.06 -3.13
N VAL A 398 -0.01 -30.26 -2.05
CA VAL A 398 1.20 -29.53 -1.69
C VAL A 398 1.54 -29.67 -0.21
N LEU A 399 2.78 -30.08 0.08
CA LEU A 399 3.35 -30.04 1.43
C LEU A 399 4.30 -28.86 1.58
N TRP A 400 4.15 -28.08 2.65
CA TRP A 400 4.91 -26.86 2.87
C TRP A 400 5.98 -27.02 3.96
N LEU A 401 7.17 -26.49 3.73
CA LEU A 401 8.24 -26.40 4.71
C LEU A 401 8.48 -24.94 5.10
N ASP A 402 8.20 -24.64 6.35
CA ASP A 402 8.42 -23.34 7.00
C ASP A 402 9.90 -23.22 7.47
N ILE A 403 10.27 -22.15 8.17
CA ILE A 403 11.65 -21.66 8.36
C ILE A 403 12.62 -22.66 8.99
N GLU A 404 12.15 -23.66 9.73
CA GLU A 404 13.01 -24.64 10.41
C GLU A 404 13.66 -25.65 9.45
N HIS A 405 13.27 -25.67 8.16
CA HIS A 405 13.96 -26.51 7.17
C HIS A 405 15.36 -25.99 6.78
N THR A 406 15.66 -24.73 7.09
CA THR A 406 16.90 -24.06 6.70
C THR A 406 18.04 -24.32 7.69
N ASP A 407 19.31 -24.20 7.25
CA ASP A 407 20.47 -24.20 8.15
C ASP A 407 20.56 -22.86 8.89
N GLY A 408 19.96 -22.81 10.08
CA GLY A 408 20.05 -21.66 10.98
C GLY A 408 19.47 -20.37 10.39
N LYS A 409 18.37 -20.49 9.61
CA LYS A 409 17.65 -19.38 8.95
C LYS A 409 18.49 -18.72 7.85
N ARG A 410 19.36 -19.50 7.22
CA ARG A 410 20.00 -19.16 5.95
C ARG A 410 19.13 -19.69 4.82
N TYR A 411 18.42 -18.84 4.12
CA TYR A 411 17.63 -19.25 2.95
C TYR A 411 18.51 -19.89 1.86
N PHE A 412 17.90 -20.61 0.92
CA PHE A 412 18.61 -21.41 -0.09
C PHE A 412 19.50 -22.53 0.49
N THR A 413 19.30 -22.91 1.75
CA THR A 413 20.00 -24.02 2.41
C THR A 413 19.01 -25.02 3.00
N TRP A 414 19.54 -26.14 3.48
CA TRP A 414 18.78 -27.19 4.16
C TRP A 414 19.52 -27.56 5.46
N ASP A 415 18.81 -27.66 6.58
CA ASP A 415 19.37 -28.26 7.79
C ASP A 415 19.72 -29.72 7.48
N ARG A 416 21.02 -30.06 7.47
CA ARG A 416 21.48 -31.40 7.05
C ARG A 416 21.28 -32.48 8.09
N VAL A 417 20.89 -32.13 9.32
CA VAL A 417 20.52 -33.10 10.36
C VAL A 417 19.06 -33.49 10.18
N LEU A 418 18.18 -32.53 9.93
CA LEU A 418 16.73 -32.75 9.80
C LEU A 418 16.31 -33.12 8.37
N PHE A 419 16.99 -32.55 7.37
CA PHE A 419 16.73 -32.72 5.94
C PHE A 419 18.01 -33.13 5.17
N PRO A 420 18.57 -34.32 5.43
CA PRO A 420 19.79 -34.79 4.78
C PRO A 420 19.65 -35.09 3.28
N ASN A 421 18.47 -35.49 2.80
CA ASN A 421 18.16 -35.95 1.43
C ASN A 421 16.97 -35.18 0.79
N PRO A 422 17.00 -33.83 0.72
CA PRO A 422 15.85 -33.03 0.33
C PRO A 422 15.33 -33.36 -1.08
N GLU A 423 16.23 -33.68 -2.02
CA GLU A 423 15.82 -34.10 -3.36
C GLU A 423 15.04 -35.42 -3.36
N GLN A 424 15.42 -36.38 -2.52
CA GLN A 424 14.74 -37.67 -2.45
C GLN A 424 13.35 -37.51 -1.83
N MET A 425 13.24 -36.69 -0.78
CA MET A 425 11.97 -36.32 -0.16
C MET A 425 11.02 -35.70 -1.20
N GLN A 426 11.48 -34.70 -1.95
CA GLN A 426 10.68 -34.07 -3.01
C GLN A 426 10.28 -35.06 -4.12
N LYS A 427 11.22 -35.91 -4.57
CA LYS A 427 10.95 -36.94 -5.59
C LYS A 427 9.90 -37.96 -5.12
N LYS A 428 9.83 -38.29 -3.81
CA LYS A 428 8.79 -39.17 -3.25
C LYS A 428 7.39 -38.57 -3.37
N LEU A 429 7.25 -37.28 -3.05
CA LEU A 429 5.99 -36.55 -3.26
C LEU A 429 5.64 -36.48 -4.75
N ALA A 430 6.61 -36.13 -5.59
CA ALA A 430 6.41 -36.00 -7.03
C ALA A 430 5.95 -37.31 -7.70
N MET A 431 6.40 -38.49 -7.22
CA MET A 431 5.92 -39.79 -7.71
C MET A 431 4.42 -40.01 -7.50
N LYS A 432 3.81 -39.30 -6.54
CA LYS A 432 2.36 -39.30 -6.29
C LYS A 432 1.63 -38.15 -6.97
N GLY A 433 2.32 -37.34 -7.78
CA GLY A 433 1.78 -36.11 -8.36
C GLY A 433 1.71 -34.93 -7.40
N ARG A 434 2.37 -35.02 -6.23
CA ARG A 434 2.39 -33.97 -5.21
C ARG A 434 3.60 -33.06 -5.37
N HIS A 435 3.48 -31.86 -4.81
CA HIS A 435 4.48 -30.81 -4.85
C HIS A 435 4.96 -30.44 -3.45
N MET A 436 6.09 -29.74 -3.41
CA MET A 436 6.61 -29.15 -2.17
C MET A 436 6.75 -27.64 -2.35
N VAL A 437 6.49 -26.90 -1.27
CA VAL A 437 6.78 -25.46 -1.17
C VAL A 437 7.76 -25.24 -0.02
N THR A 438 8.79 -24.43 -0.23
CA THR A 438 9.73 -23.98 0.82
C THR A 438 9.68 -22.47 0.97
N ILE A 439 9.72 -21.99 2.22
CA ILE A 439 9.79 -20.57 2.54
C ILE A 439 11.16 -19.95 2.20
N VAL A 440 11.17 -18.75 1.62
CA VAL A 440 12.36 -17.94 1.29
C VAL A 440 12.02 -16.46 1.52
N ASP A 441 12.50 -15.90 2.63
CA ASP A 441 12.18 -14.52 3.03
C ASP A 441 13.27 -13.53 2.59
N PRO A 442 12.96 -12.23 2.52
CA PRO A 442 13.88 -11.21 2.02
C PRO A 442 14.88 -10.68 3.08
N HIS A 443 15.04 -11.36 4.21
CA HIS A 443 16.07 -11.01 5.20
C HIS A 443 17.24 -12.00 5.14
N ILE A 444 18.43 -11.50 4.84
CA ILE A 444 19.61 -12.34 4.63
C ILE A 444 20.49 -12.27 5.87
N LYS A 445 20.65 -13.41 6.54
CA LYS A 445 21.52 -13.57 7.71
C LYS A 445 22.91 -12.99 7.44
N ARG A 446 23.37 -12.10 8.33
CA ARG A 446 24.70 -11.48 8.25
C ARG A 446 25.76 -12.46 8.75
N ASP A 447 26.30 -13.25 7.82
CA ASP A 447 27.29 -14.29 8.06
C ASP A 447 28.23 -14.42 6.84
N ASP A 448 29.52 -14.13 7.01
CA ASP A 448 30.51 -14.16 5.92
C ASP A 448 30.74 -15.57 5.33
N LEU A 449 30.34 -16.62 6.05
CA LEU A 449 30.37 -18.01 5.55
C LEU A 449 29.15 -18.36 4.70
N TYR A 450 28.10 -17.54 4.73
CA TYR A 450 26.89 -17.72 3.95
C TYR A 450 27.04 -17.05 2.58
N TYR A 451 27.08 -17.86 1.52
CA TYR A 451 27.43 -17.39 0.17
C TYR A 451 26.49 -16.30 -0.37
N VAL A 452 25.18 -16.37 -0.09
CA VAL A 452 24.21 -15.35 -0.53
C VAL A 452 24.52 -14.03 0.16
N HIS A 453 24.82 -14.07 1.46
CA HIS A 453 25.19 -12.86 2.20
C HIS A 453 26.44 -12.23 1.64
N LYS A 454 27.51 -13.02 1.51
CA LYS A 454 28.80 -12.59 1.00
C LYS A 454 28.68 -11.96 -0.38
N GLU A 455 27.98 -12.61 -1.30
CA GLU A 455 27.82 -12.11 -2.66
C GLU A 455 27.03 -10.79 -2.70
N ALA A 456 25.93 -10.68 -1.93
CA ALA A 456 25.14 -9.46 -1.87
C ALA A 456 25.91 -8.29 -1.23
N SER A 457 26.69 -8.56 -0.17
CA SER A 457 27.59 -7.58 0.46
C SER A 457 28.65 -7.07 -0.53
N GLU A 458 29.35 -7.97 -1.22
CA GLU A 458 30.40 -7.64 -2.19
C GLU A 458 29.86 -6.82 -3.39
N LYS A 459 28.62 -7.09 -3.80
CA LYS A 459 27.96 -6.39 -4.91
C LYS A 459 27.21 -5.12 -4.48
N GLY A 460 27.10 -4.87 -3.17
CA GLY A 460 26.36 -3.72 -2.62
C GLY A 460 24.86 -3.77 -2.88
N TYR A 461 24.25 -4.95 -2.78
CA TYR A 461 22.84 -5.21 -3.12
C TYR A 461 21.84 -4.98 -1.96
N TYR A 462 22.31 -4.59 -0.78
CA TYR A 462 21.42 -4.33 0.34
C TYR A 462 20.88 -2.90 0.34
N VAL A 463 19.66 -2.77 0.89
CA VAL A 463 19.10 -1.49 1.36
C VAL A 463 20.13 -0.80 2.26
N LYS A 464 20.23 0.53 2.13
CA LYS A 464 21.19 1.34 2.87
C LYS A 464 20.50 2.12 3.98
N ASP A 465 21.19 2.30 5.10
CA ASP A 465 20.79 3.23 6.16
C ASP A 465 21.10 4.70 5.79
N ALA A 466 20.67 5.63 6.65
CA ALA A 466 20.94 7.06 6.47
C ALA A 466 22.43 7.44 6.45
N THR A 467 23.33 6.56 6.91
CA THR A 467 24.79 6.74 6.84
C THR A 467 25.41 6.17 5.56
N GLY A 468 24.61 5.51 4.71
CA GLY A 468 25.03 4.87 3.47
C GLY A 468 25.61 3.47 3.64
N LYS A 469 25.49 2.86 4.82
CA LYS A 469 25.92 1.47 5.09
C LYS A 469 24.79 0.49 4.82
N ASP A 470 25.12 -0.79 4.66
CA ASP A 470 24.11 -1.85 4.59
C ASP A 470 23.24 -1.81 5.84
N PHE A 471 21.92 -1.76 5.65
CA PHE A 471 20.97 -1.79 6.75
C PHE A 471 21.10 -3.11 7.54
N ASP A 472 21.14 -2.99 8.86
CA ASP A 472 21.26 -4.11 9.81
C ASP A 472 20.03 -4.10 10.73
N GLY A 473 19.11 -5.02 10.47
CA GLY A 473 17.91 -5.24 11.25
C GLY A 473 17.89 -6.64 11.87
N TRP A 474 16.96 -6.89 12.77
CA TRP A 474 16.75 -8.19 13.38
C TRP A 474 15.51 -8.85 12.80
N CYS A 475 15.62 -10.12 12.43
CA CYS A 475 14.49 -10.98 12.03
C CYS A 475 14.76 -12.42 12.52
N TRP A 476 14.17 -13.45 11.89
CA TRP A 476 14.29 -14.86 12.31
C TRP A 476 15.74 -15.34 12.42
N SER A 477 16.62 -14.86 11.56
CA SER A 477 18.03 -15.23 11.54
C SER A 477 18.92 -14.44 12.54
N GLY A 478 18.33 -13.54 13.32
CA GLY A 478 19.03 -12.52 14.09
C GLY A 478 19.41 -11.34 13.20
N SER A 479 20.65 -10.84 13.34
CA SER A 479 21.19 -9.76 12.51
C SER A 479 21.13 -10.12 11.02
N SER A 480 20.43 -9.29 10.24
CA SER A 480 20.02 -9.53 8.87
C SER A 480 20.10 -8.26 8.02
N SER A 481 20.36 -8.41 6.72
CA SER A 481 20.27 -7.33 5.73
C SER A 481 19.25 -7.67 4.63
N TYR A 482 18.68 -6.65 4.00
CA TYR A 482 17.52 -6.79 3.11
C TYR A 482 17.92 -6.40 1.69
N PRO A 483 17.81 -7.29 0.68
CA PRO A 483 18.11 -6.94 -0.70
C PRO A 483 17.19 -5.82 -1.20
N ASP A 484 17.74 -4.86 -1.93
CA ASP A 484 16.95 -3.75 -2.51
C ASP A 484 16.24 -4.21 -3.79
N PHE A 485 15.04 -4.78 -3.62
CA PHE A 485 14.23 -5.31 -4.72
C PHE A 485 13.70 -4.26 -5.69
N LEU A 486 13.81 -2.96 -5.39
CA LEU A 486 13.48 -1.90 -6.35
C LEU A 486 14.45 -1.89 -7.52
N ASN A 487 15.67 -2.39 -7.33
CA ASN A 487 16.68 -2.47 -8.38
C ASN A 487 16.48 -3.72 -9.26
N PRO A 488 16.23 -3.57 -10.59
CA PRO A 488 15.99 -4.71 -11.47
C PRO A 488 17.17 -5.69 -11.55
N LYS A 489 18.42 -5.21 -11.36
CA LYS A 489 19.61 -6.09 -11.34
C LYS A 489 19.62 -7.01 -10.12
N ILE A 490 19.09 -6.53 -9.00
CA ILE A 490 18.99 -7.32 -7.76
C ILE A 490 17.87 -8.36 -7.92
N ARG A 491 16.76 -8.01 -8.58
CA ARG A 491 15.72 -8.99 -8.94
C ARG A 491 16.22 -10.09 -9.87
N GLU A 492 17.05 -9.74 -10.86
CA GLU A 492 17.70 -10.71 -11.75
C GLU A 492 18.63 -11.65 -10.97
N TRP A 493 19.53 -11.10 -10.15
CA TRP A 493 20.41 -11.87 -9.26
C TRP A 493 19.64 -12.80 -8.31
N TRP A 494 18.54 -12.30 -7.71
CA TRP A 494 17.69 -13.09 -6.83
C TRP A 494 17.04 -14.24 -7.57
N SER A 495 16.53 -13.99 -8.78
CA SER A 495 15.94 -15.01 -9.64
C SER A 495 16.94 -16.13 -9.97
N GLU A 496 18.21 -15.79 -10.22
CA GLU A 496 19.27 -16.78 -10.44
C GLU A 496 19.50 -17.70 -9.24
N LYS A 497 19.28 -17.23 -8.00
CA LYS A 497 19.45 -18.06 -6.80
C LYS A 497 18.50 -19.27 -6.77
N PHE A 498 17.37 -19.20 -7.47
CA PHE A 498 16.40 -20.31 -7.58
C PHE A 498 16.76 -21.34 -8.66
N SER A 499 17.82 -21.14 -9.45
CA SER A 499 18.27 -22.19 -10.36
C SER A 499 18.68 -23.45 -9.57
N LEU A 500 18.44 -24.64 -10.13
CA LEU A 500 18.76 -25.92 -9.48
C LEU A 500 20.25 -26.05 -9.10
N ASN A 501 21.13 -25.33 -9.79
CA ASN A 501 22.56 -25.29 -9.48
C ASN A 501 22.88 -24.41 -8.26
N ASN A 502 22.12 -23.33 -8.05
CA ASN A 502 22.32 -22.41 -6.94
C ASN A 502 21.56 -22.87 -5.69
N TYR A 503 20.30 -23.27 -5.83
CA TYR A 503 19.51 -23.80 -4.73
C TYR A 503 19.71 -25.32 -4.61
N VAL A 504 20.89 -25.72 -4.14
CA VAL A 504 21.27 -27.13 -4.04
C VAL A 504 20.31 -27.90 -3.13
N GLY A 505 19.71 -28.96 -3.66
CA GLY A 505 18.68 -29.75 -2.97
C GLY A 505 17.26 -29.46 -3.47
N SER A 506 17.04 -28.43 -4.29
CA SER A 506 15.78 -28.19 -4.98
C SER A 506 15.58 -29.10 -6.19
N THR A 507 14.32 -29.26 -6.60
CA THR A 507 13.92 -30.02 -7.79
C THR A 507 12.92 -29.22 -8.61
N PRO A 508 12.63 -29.58 -9.88
CA PRO A 508 11.62 -28.90 -10.70
C PRO A 508 10.20 -28.89 -10.12
N THR A 509 9.92 -29.74 -9.12
CA THR A 509 8.62 -29.82 -8.44
C THR A 509 8.58 -29.03 -7.14
N LEU A 510 9.66 -28.32 -6.80
CA LEU A 510 9.73 -27.40 -5.67
C LEU A 510 9.27 -26.01 -6.08
N TYR A 511 8.37 -25.45 -5.29
CA TYR A 511 7.86 -24.10 -5.41
C TYR A 511 8.23 -23.29 -4.15
N VAL A 512 7.92 -22.00 -4.16
CA VAL A 512 8.46 -21.05 -3.17
C VAL A 512 7.33 -20.29 -2.49
N TRP A 513 7.49 -20.08 -1.20
CA TRP A 513 6.71 -19.13 -0.41
C TRP A 513 7.62 -17.95 -0.05
N ASN A 514 7.18 -16.71 -0.32
CA ASN A 514 7.81 -15.51 0.21
C ASN A 514 6.98 -14.98 1.37
N ASP A 515 7.60 -14.81 2.53
CA ASP A 515 7.01 -14.21 3.72
C ASP A 515 7.87 -13.04 4.21
N MET A 516 7.40 -12.33 5.23
CA MET A 516 8.13 -11.26 5.93
C MET A 516 8.60 -10.12 4.99
N ASN A 517 7.86 -9.89 3.91
CA ASN A 517 8.28 -9.05 2.78
C ASN A 517 7.65 -7.66 2.74
N GLU A 518 7.08 -7.22 3.86
CA GLU A 518 6.59 -5.87 4.09
C GLU A 518 7.66 -4.79 3.83
N PRO A 519 8.93 -4.89 4.30
CA PRO A 519 9.65 -5.98 5.01
C PRO A 519 9.52 -5.98 6.55
N SER A 520 9.40 -7.16 7.17
CA SER A 520 9.35 -7.30 8.63
C SER A 520 10.75 -7.21 9.29
N VAL A 521 10.89 -6.26 10.22
CA VAL A 521 12.10 -5.98 10.99
C VAL A 521 11.74 -5.89 12.48
N PHE A 522 12.06 -6.92 13.26
CA PHE A 522 11.60 -7.05 14.65
C PHE A 522 12.07 -5.94 15.60
N ASN A 523 13.16 -5.27 15.28
CA ASN A 523 13.69 -4.14 16.04
C ASN A 523 13.48 -2.79 15.34
N GLY A 524 12.69 -2.74 14.26
CA GLY A 524 12.31 -1.52 13.57
C GLY A 524 11.09 -0.84 14.20
N PRO A 525 10.84 0.46 13.89
CA PRO A 525 9.57 1.09 14.25
C PRO A 525 8.44 0.39 13.50
N GLU A 526 7.34 0.11 14.20
CA GLU A 526 6.18 -0.62 13.63
C GLU A 526 6.54 -1.97 13.00
N LEU A 527 7.67 -2.56 13.42
CA LEU A 527 8.23 -3.80 12.87
C LEU A 527 8.65 -3.70 11.39
N MET A 528 9.08 -2.53 10.91
CA MET A 528 9.45 -2.30 9.50
C MET A 528 10.83 -1.63 9.35
N VAL A 529 11.38 -1.63 8.12
CA VAL A 529 12.55 -0.81 7.77
C VAL A 529 12.23 0.67 7.95
N TYR A 530 13.21 1.45 8.39
CA TYR A 530 13.07 2.87 8.65
C TYR A 530 14.29 3.66 8.20
#